data_AF-A0A0G1Q278-F1
#
_entry.id   AF-A0A0G1Q278-F1
#
_cell.length_a   1.000
_cell.length_b   1.000
_cell.length_c   1.000
_cell.angle_alpha   90.00
_cell.angle_beta   90.00
_cell.angle_gamma   90.00
#
_symmetry.space_group_name_H-M   'P 1'
#
loop_
_entity.id
_entity.type
_entity.pdbx_description
1 polymer ?
#
loop_
_entity_poly.entity_id
_entity_poly.type
_entity_poly.pdbx_seq_one_letter_code
_entity_poly.pdbx_strand_id
1 'polypeptide(L)'
;MKKVVLLLVGLILLAVLGLHLYYNVYNKGYEDKKYGFLLLNTRGWRVLESKEGVYLSLGTEKDGKGLSYVGISPLLKSTNTDKDEETIRKLCDGLVSNTGATFVGFKEVEVGDLRGYTCNYEVFGTNLKETLNASSITLFGKSSNDYDYVISTTFPKNNQEEQEKVETLVNSFWVN
;
A
#
# COMPACT_ATOMS: atom_id res chain seq x y z
N MET A 1 -46.73 21.48 0.01
CA MET A 1 -46.38 20.08 -0.40
C MET A 1 -45.46 20.00 -1.62
N LYS A 2 -45.84 20.50 -2.82
CA LYS A 2 -45.01 20.40 -4.04
C LYS A 2 -43.56 20.91 -3.91
N LYS A 3 -43.34 22.05 -3.24
CA LYS A 3 -41.99 22.61 -3.02
C LYS A 3 -41.11 21.74 -2.11
N VAL A 4 -41.69 21.10 -1.11
CA VAL A 4 -40.98 20.19 -0.18
C VAL A 4 -40.56 18.91 -0.89
N VAL A 5 -41.44 18.38 -1.76
CA VAL A 5 -41.14 17.20 -2.59
C VAL A 5 -40.00 17.49 -3.58
N LEU A 6 -40.01 18.64 -4.25
CA LEU A 6 -38.91 19.06 -5.13
C LEU A 6 -37.57 19.19 -4.40
N LEU A 7 -37.60 19.71 -3.16
CA LEU A 7 -36.41 19.87 -2.32
C LEU A 7 -35.82 18.51 -1.90
N LEU A 8 -36.68 17.57 -1.50
CA LEU A 8 -36.30 16.19 -1.19
C LEU A 8 -35.70 15.47 -2.39
N VAL A 9 -36.33 15.58 -3.56
CA VAL A 9 -35.81 14.98 -4.81
C VAL A 9 -34.46 15.57 -5.18
N GLY A 10 -34.26 16.88 -5.03
CA GLY A 10 -32.97 17.54 -5.27
C GLY A 10 -31.88 17.06 -4.30
N LEU A 11 -32.21 16.88 -3.03
CA LEU A 11 -31.28 16.36 -2.00
C LEU A 11 -30.88 14.91 -2.26
N ILE A 12 -31.84 14.07 -2.68
CA ILE A 12 -31.57 12.68 -3.06
C ILE A 12 -30.65 12.62 -4.27
N LEU A 13 -30.89 13.44 -5.29
CA LEU A 13 -30.02 13.50 -6.48
C LEU A 13 -28.59 13.92 -6.13
N LEU A 14 -28.43 14.94 -5.27
CA LEU A 14 -27.11 15.36 -4.78
C LEU A 14 -26.41 14.25 -3.98
N ALA A 15 -27.15 13.55 -3.11
CA ALA A 15 -26.61 12.43 -2.34
C ALA A 15 -26.17 11.27 -3.25
N VAL A 16 -26.97 10.90 -4.25
CA VAL A 16 -26.64 9.83 -5.21
C VAL A 16 -25.43 10.21 -6.06
N LEU A 17 -25.37 11.46 -6.55
CA LEU A 17 -24.22 11.95 -7.31
C LEU A 17 -22.94 12.01 -6.45
N GLY A 18 -23.06 12.45 -5.20
CA GLY A 18 -21.95 12.43 -4.24
C GLY A 18 -21.45 11.01 -3.94
N LEU A 19 -22.37 10.06 -3.76
CA LEU A 19 -22.05 8.65 -3.54
C LEU A 19 -21.40 8.02 -4.78
N HIS A 20 -21.90 8.35 -5.97
CA HIS A 20 -21.35 7.87 -7.24
C HIS A 20 -19.94 8.42 -7.48
N LEU A 21 -19.72 9.71 -7.21
CA LEU A 21 -18.38 10.30 -7.23
C LEU A 21 -17.48 9.62 -6.21
N TYR A 22 -17.92 9.42 -4.96
CA TYR A 22 -17.13 8.71 -3.96
C TYR A 22 -16.71 7.30 -4.43
N TYR A 23 -17.65 6.49 -4.93
CA TYR A 23 -17.35 5.14 -5.41
C TYR A 23 -16.47 5.11 -6.66
N ASN A 24 -16.69 5.99 -7.64
CA ASN A 24 -15.95 5.95 -8.91
C ASN A 24 -14.65 6.76 -8.91
N VAL A 25 -14.58 7.84 -8.13
CA VAL A 25 -13.40 8.74 -8.06
C VAL A 25 -12.40 8.24 -7.04
N TYR A 26 -12.86 7.71 -5.90
CA TYR A 26 -11.99 7.28 -4.79
C TYR A 26 -11.92 5.76 -4.66
N ASN A 27 -13.00 5.03 -4.94
CA ASN A 27 -13.09 3.61 -4.53
C ASN A 27 -12.88 2.59 -5.67
N LYS A 28 -12.00 2.88 -6.64
CA LYS A 28 -11.53 1.83 -7.55
C LYS A 28 -10.65 0.85 -6.77
N GLY A 29 -11.11 -0.39 -6.65
CA GLY A 29 -10.43 -1.44 -5.91
C GLY A 29 -9.80 -2.51 -6.80
N TYR A 30 -8.80 -3.20 -6.25
CA TYR A 30 -8.24 -4.44 -6.76
C TYR A 30 -8.50 -5.53 -5.72
N GLU A 31 -9.18 -6.60 -6.12
CA GLU A 31 -9.47 -7.77 -5.27
C GLU A 31 -8.69 -8.97 -5.79
N ASP A 32 -7.88 -9.57 -4.92
CA ASP A 32 -7.21 -10.83 -5.20
C ASP A 32 -7.87 -11.99 -4.44
N LYS A 33 -8.57 -12.84 -5.19
CA LYS A 33 -9.26 -14.00 -4.61
C LYS A 33 -8.33 -15.16 -4.27
N LYS A 34 -7.12 -15.20 -4.84
CA LYS A 34 -6.17 -16.30 -4.63
C LYS A 34 -5.48 -16.17 -3.28
N TYR A 35 -5.10 -14.94 -2.92
CA TYR A 35 -4.40 -14.59 -1.71
C TYR A 35 -5.28 -13.81 -0.73
N GLY A 36 -6.56 -13.58 -1.05
CA GLY A 36 -7.57 -13.11 -0.10
C GLY A 36 -7.42 -11.64 0.33
N PHE A 37 -6.78 -10.79 -0.48
CA PHE A 37 -6.60 -9.37 -0.13
C PHE A 37 -7.34 -8.43 -1.08
N LEU A 38 -7.65 -7.25 -0.56
CA LEU A 38 -8.27 -6.13 -1.27
C LEU A 38 -7.39 -4.89 -1.13
N LEU A 39 -7.31 -4.10 -2.19
CA LEU A 39 -6.80 -2.74 -2.19
C LEU A 39 -7.89 -1.80 -2.67
N LEU A 40 -8.06 -0.65 -2.03
CA LEU A 40 -8.89 0.44 -2.55
C LEU A 40 -7.99 1.59 -3.02
N ASN A 41 -8.56 2.71 -3.46
CA ASN A 41 -7.79 3.88 -3.87
C ASN A 41 -6.71 3.62 -4.95
N THR A 42 -6.94 2.64 -5.83
CA THR A 42 -5.99 2.29 -6.91
C THR A 42 -5.98 3.28 -8.08
N ARG A 43 -6.70 4.40 -7.98
CA ARG A 43 -6.75 5.40 -9.05
C ARG A 43 -5.40 6.08 -9.21
N GLY A 44 -4.94 6.21 -10.46
CA GLY A 44 -3.63 6.79 -10.77
C GLY A 44 -2.48 5.80 -10.61
N TRP A 45 -2.76 4.60 -10.11
CA TRP A 45 -1.85 3.48 -10.10
C TRP A 45 -2.04 2.65 -11.36
N ARG A 46 -0.95 2.20 -11.95
CA ARG A 46 -0.94 1.19 -13.01
C ARG A 46 -0.30 -0.08 -12.50
N VAL A 47 -0.79 -1.21 -12.99
CA VAL A 47 -0.11 -2.49 -12.81
C VAL A 47 1.19 -2.46 -13.63
N LEU A 48 2.29 -2.77 -12.96
CA LEU A 48 3.61 -2.94 -13.57
C LEU A 48 3.90 -4.43 -13.75
N GLU A 49 4.93 -4.73 -14.53
CA GLU A 49 5.47 -6.09 -14.54
C GLU A 49 5.91 -6.51 -13.13
N SER A 50 5.55 -7.74 -12.74
CA SER A 50 5.95 -8.31 -11.46
C SER A 50 7.46 -8.43 -11.40
N LYS A 51 8.04 -7.98 -10.29
CA LYS A 51 9.45 -8.22 -9.98
C LYS A 51 9.59 -9.61 -9.35
N GLU A 52 10.79 -10.18 -9.41
CA GLU A 52 11.07 -11.44 -8.72
C GLU A 52 10.70 -11.33 -7.23
N GLY A 53 9.97 -12.33 -6.72
CA GLY A 53 9.49 -12.33 -5.33
C GLY A 53 8.33 -11.37 -5.02
N VAL A 54 7.80 -10.63 -6.00
CA VAL A 54 6.66 -9.73 -5.86
C VAL A 54 5.46 -10.23 -6.66
N TYR A 55 4.32 -10.41 -5.99
CA TYR A 55 3.11 -10.89 -6.64
C TYR A 55 2.43 -9.78 -7.46
N LEU A 56 2.09 -8.68 -6.80
CA LEU A 56 1.46 -7.51 -7.41
C LEU A 56 2.41 -6.31 -7.36
N SER A 57 2.69 -5.72 -8.51
CA SER A 57 3.45 -4.48 -8.63
C SER A 57 2.56 -3.35 -9.14
N LEU A 58 2.51 -2.25 -8.40
CA LEU A 58 1.81 -1.03 -8.77
C LEU A 58 2.80 0.14 -8.83
N GLY A 59 2.56 1.09 -9.73
CA GLY A 59 3.31 2.34 -9.73
C GLY A 59 2.51 3.52 -10.25
N THR A 60 2.97 4.71 -9.89
CA THR A 60 2.50 5.98 -10.45
C THR A 60 3.52 6.46 -11.48
N GLU A 61 3.06 7.26 -12.44
CA GLU A 61 3.93 7.87 -13.45
C GLU A 61 3.56 9.33 -13.66
N LYS A 62 4.58 10.15 -13.91
CA LYS A 62 4.42 11.49 -14.47
C LYS A 62 5.44 11.69 -15.59
N ASP A 63 4.98 12.15 -16.75
CA ASP A 63 5.83 12.45 -17.92
C ASP A 63 6.74 11.26 -18.33
N GLY A 64 6.23 10.03 -18.30
CA GLY A 64 7.00 8.82 -18.66
C GLY A 64 7.94 8.31 -17.57
N LYS A 65 8.00 8.97 -16.39
CA LYS A 65 8.88 8.59 -15.27
C LYS A 65 8.08 8.00 -14.12
N GLY A 66 8.45 6.79 -13.70
CA GLY A 66 7.86 6.16 -12.51
C GLY A 66 8.23 6.94 -11.25
N LEU A 67 7.23 7.38 -10.49
CA LEU A 67 7.42 8.20 -9.29
C LEU A 67 7.37 7.35 -8.02
N SER A 68 6.26 6.62 -7.85
CA SER A 68 6.01 5.78 -6.69
C SER A 68 5.81 4.33 -7.09
N TYR A 69 6.05 3.45 -6.13
CA TYR A 69 5.91 2.01 -6.26
C TYR A 69 5.25 1.44 -5.02
N VAL A 70 4.37 0.46 -5.22
CA VAL A 70 3.85 -0.43 -4.19
C VAL A 70 3.91 -1.86 -4.73
N GLY A 71 4.66 -2.72 -4.06
CA GLY A 71 4.75 -4.15 -4.32
C GLY A 71 4.11 -4.92 -3.18
N ILE A 72 3.34 -5.97 -3.48
CA ILE A 72 2.72 -6.85 -2.49
C ILE A 72 3.17 -8.28 -2.74
N SER A 73 3.62 -8.93 -1.68
CA SER A 73 4.10 -10.32 -1.67
C SER A 73 3.40 -11.10 -0.56
N PRO A 74 2.40 -11.94 -0.90
CA PRO A 74 1.85 -12.93 0.01
C PRO A 74 2.92 -14.00 0.33
N LEU A 75 3.14 -14.27 1.60
CA LEU A 75 4.09 -15.25 2.11
C LEU A 75 3.31 -16.37 2.80
N LEU A 76 3.50 -17.62 2.35
CA LEU A 76 2.96 -18.77 3.07
C LEU A 76 3.47 -18.74 4.50
N LYS A 77 2.55 -18.84 5.47
CA LYS A 77 2.93 -18.93 6.87
C LYS A 77 3.81 -20.14 7.10
N SER A 78 5.01 -19.90 7.59
CA SER A 78 5.87 -20.94 8.10
C SER A 78 5.61 -21.09 9.60
N THR A 79 5.59 -22.32 10.11
CA THR A 79 5.52 -22.59 11.55
C THR A 79 6.76 -22.15 12.32
N ASN A 80 7.83 -21.78 11.61
CA ASN A 80 9.18 -21.57 12.16
C ASN A 80 9.66 -20.12 12.05
N THR A 81 8.81 -19.18 11.61
CA THR A 81 9.19 -17.78 11.52
C THR A 81 8.72 -17.09 12.80
N ASP A 82 9.65 -16.83 13.71
CA ASP A 82 9.38 -16.03 14.89
C ASP A 82 8.95 -14.62 14.44
N LYS A 83 7.77 -14.20 14.91
CA LYS A 83 7.12 -12.94 14.56
C LYS A 83 7.44 -11.83 15.56
N ASP A 84 8.46 -12.03 16.38
CA ASP A 84 8.88 -11.07 17.39
C ASP A 84 9.63 -9.88 16.76
N GLU A 85 9.65 -8.77 17.49
CA GLU A 85 10.25 -7.52 17.06
C GLU A 85 11.74 -7.67 16.69
N GLU A 86 12.50 -8.43 17.47
CA GLU A 86 13.95 -8.57 17.31
C GLU A 86 14.27 -9.32 16.01
N THR A 87 13.53 -10.39 15.72
CA THR A 87 13.67 -11.17 14.49
C THR A 87 13.38 -10.31 13.25
N ILE A 88 12.28 -9.56 13.25
CA ILE A 88 11.96 -8.70 12.10
C ILE A 88 12.96 -7.56 11.96
N ARG A 89 13.41 -6.97 13.07
CA ARG A 89 14.45 -5.94 13.04
C ARG A 89 15.76 -6.44 12.43
N LYS A 90 16.20 -7.66 12.79
CA LYS A 90 17.39 -8.30 12.18
C LYS A 90 17.24 -8.49 10.68
N LEU A 91 16.05 -8.91 10.20
CA LEU A 91 15.77 -9.01 8.78
C LEU A 91 15.90 -7.64 8.08
N CYS A 92 15.42 -6.59 8.75
CA CYS A 92 15.49 -5.23 8.21
C CYS A 92 16.90 -4.68 8.12
N ASP A 93 17.77 -4.96 9.09
CA ASP A 93 19.19 -4.60 9.04
C ASP A 93 19.93 -5.39 7.96
N GLY A 94 19.57 -6.66 7.74
CA GLY A 94 20.12 -7.50 6.67
C GLY A 94 19.82 -6.96 5.27
N LEU A 95 18.62 -6.42 5.05
CA LEU A 95 18.23 -5.81 3.77
C LEU A 95 19.05 -4.55 3.44
N VAL A 96 19.31 -3.72 4.44
CA VAL A 96 20.12 -2.48 4.30
C VAL A 96 21.54 -2.82 3.87
N SER A 97 22.13 -3.80 4.56
CA SER A 97 23.51 -4.27 4.34
C SER A 97 23.77 -4.70 2.89
N ASN A 98 22.77 -5.30 2.24
CA ASN A 98 22.91 -5.87 0.91
C ASN A 98 22.57 -4.90 -0.24
N THR A 99 21.86 -3.81 0.05
CA THR A 99 21.30 -2.91 -0.98
C THR A 99 21.97 -1.54 -1.04
N GLY A 100 22.80 -1.19 -0.05
CA GLY A 100 23.37 0.14 0.08
C GLY A 100 22.34 1.22 0.47
N ALA A 101 21.15 0.79 0.91
CA ALA A 101 20.14 1.68 1.48
C ALA A 101 20.65 2.29 2.80
N THR A 102 20.07 3.41 3.21
CA THR A 102 20.28 3.99 4.54
C THR A 102 19.09 3.67 5.42
N PHE A 103 19.31 3.03 6.56
CA PHE A 103 18.24 2.77 7.53
C PHE A 103 17.74 4.07 8.17
N VAL A 104 16.42 4.28 8.16
CA VAL A 104 15.77 5.47 8.73
C VAL A 104 15.07 5.14 10.04
N GLY A 105 14.36 4.00 10.08
CA GLY A 105 13.64 3.63 11.29
C GLY A 105 12.87 2.32 11.19
N PHE A 106 12.45 1.86 12.36
CA PHE A 106 11.67 0.64 12.55
C PHE A 106 10.55 0.96 13.53
N LYS A 107 9.32 0.52 13.22
CA LYS A 107 8.17 0.70 14.12
C LYS A 107 7.13 -0.39 13.91
N GLU A 108 6.36 -0.67 14.96
CA GLU A 108 5.12 -1.44 14.84
C GLU A 108 4.09 -0.66 13.99
N VAL A 109 3.24 -1.40 13.28
CA VAL A 109 2.19 -0.83 12.44
C VAL A 109 0.95 -1.72 12.44
N GLU A 110 -0.20 -1.08 12.32
CA GLU A 110 -1.49 -1.73 12.09
C GLU A 110 -2.02 -1.26 10.73
N VAL A 111 -2.33 -2.20 9.84
CA VAL A 111 -2.89 -1.94 8.51
C VAL A 111 -4.13 -2.81 8.35
N GLY A 112 -5.29 -2.17 8.21
CA GLY A 112 -6.57 -2.86 8.30
C GLY A 112 -6.74 -3.51 9.67
N ASP A 113 -6.88 -4.83 9.70
CA ASP A 113 -6.99 -5.67 10.88
C ASP A 113 -5.71 -6.46 11.20
N LEU A 114 -4.64 -6.20 10.46
CA LEU A 114 -3.36 -6.87 10.60
C LEU A 114 -2.36 -6.01 11.35
N ARG A 115 -1.51 -6.66 12.14
CA ARG A 115 -0.38 -6.05 12.82
C ARG A 115 0.93 -6.55 12.26
N GLY A 116 1.96 -5.74 12.40
CA GLY A 116 3.33 -6.17 12.17
C GLY A 116 4.29 -4.99 12.29
N TYR A 117 5.29 -4.95 11.43
CA TYR A 117 6.37 -3.97 11.54
C TYR A 117 6.72 -3.37 10.19
N THR A 118 7.08 -2.09 10.20
CA THR A 118 7.62 -1.40 9.04
C THR A 118 9.08 -1.05 9.26
N CYS A 119 9.86 -1.26 8.21
CA CYS A 119 11.24 -0.86 8.14
C CYS A 119 11.38 0.20 7.06
N ASN A 120 11.85 1.37 7.44
CA ASN A 120 11.95 2.53 6.59
C ASN A 120 13.41 2.77 6.23
N TYR A 121 13.63 3.08 4.96
CA TYR A 121 14.94 3.23 4.36
C TYR A 121 14.96 4.41 3.40
N GLU A 122 16.15 4.93 3.14
CA GLU A 122 16.42 5.87 2.06
C GLU A 122 17.28 5.19 1.00
N VAL A 123 16.89 5.34 -0.26
CA VAL A 123 17.61 4.79 -1.42
C VAL A 123 17.76 5.85 -2.49
N PHE A 124 18.85 5.83 -3.26
CA PHE A 124 19.01 6.75 -4.38
C PHE A 124 18.37 6.19 -5.64
N GLY A 125 17.29 6.81 -6.12
CA GLY A 125 16.58 6.40 -7.32
C GLY A 125 17.30 6.88 -8.58
N THR A 126 18.04 5.99 -9.24
CA THR A 126 18.85 6.33 -10.44
C THR A 126 18.03 6.96 -11.58
N ASN A 127 16.79 6.47 -11.79
CA ASN A 127 15.89 6.97 -12.83
C ASN A 127 15.36 8.38 -12.57
N LEU A 128 15.15 8.73 -11.30
CA LEU A 128 14.65 10.04 -10.88
C LEU A 128 15.79 11.01 -10.51
N LYS A 129 16.99 10.47 -10.25
CA LYS A 129 18.18 11.18 -9.76
C LYS A 129 17.94 11.92 -8.44
N GLU A 130 17.19 11.29 -7.54
CA GLU A 130 16.87 11.84 -6.22
C GLU A 130 16.78 10.73 -5.16
N THR A 131 16.79 11.13 -3.89
CA THR A 131 16.57 10.22 -2.75
C THR A 131 15.09 9.85 -2.65
N LEU A 132 14.82 8.56 -2.54
CA LEU A 132 13.50 8.00 -2.34
C LEU A 132 13.37 7.51 -0.89
N ASN A 133 12.22 7.76 -0.29
CA ASN A 133 11.79 7.03 0.89
C ASN A 133 11.31 5.65 0.41
N ALA A 134 11.83 4.61 1.04
CA ALA A 134 11.43 3.23 0.81
C ALA A 134 10.94 2.62 2.12
N SER A 135 9.97 1.72 2.04
CA SER A 135 9.57 0.93 3.21
C SER A 135 9.35 -0.53 2.85
N SER A 136 9.57 -1.41 3.83
CA SER A 136 9.12 -2.80 3.80
C SER A 136 8.24 -3.02 5.01
N ILE A 137 6.96 -3.30 4.76
CA ILE A 137 5.93 -3.49 5.77
C ILE A 137 5.62 -4.98 5.83
N THR A 138 5.96 -5.64 6.92
CA THR A 138 5.59 -7.03 7.17
C THR A 138 4.31 -7.04 8.00
N LEU A 139 3.24 -7.66 7.48
CA LEU A 139 1.95 -7.79 8.13
C LEU A 139 1.65 -9.26 8.41
N PHE A 140 1.28 -9.57 9.64
CA PHE A 140 0.98 -10.94 10.06
C PHE A 140 -0.50 -11.23 9.87
N GLY A 141 -0.81 -12.19 9.01
CA GLY A 141 -2.19 -12.62 8.78
C GLY A 141 -2.78 -13.26 10.03
N LYS A 142 -4.10 -13.11 10.24
CA LYS A 142 -4.86 -13.80 11.29
C LYS A 142 -4.70 -15.32 11.21
N SER A 143 -4.82 -16.04 12.32
CA SER A 143 -4.62 -17.50 12.37
C SER A 143 -5.45 -18.31 11.36
N SER A 144 -6.59 -17.78 10.90
CA SER A 144 -7.44 -18.39 9.87
C SER A 144 -6.93 -18.25 8.44
N ASN A 145 -5.95 -17.36 8.18
CA ASN A 145 -5.43 -17.07 6.85
C ASN A 145 -4.10 -17.78 6.64
N ASP A 146 -3.87 -18.33 5.44
CA ASP A 146 -2.66 -19.08 5.11
C ASP A 146 -1.42 -18.20 4.87
N TYR A 147 -1.62 -16.89 4.75
CA TYR A 147 -0.61 -15.94 4.31
C TYR A 147 -0.33 -14.85 5.34
N ASP A 148 0.96 -14.54 5.49
CA ASP A 148 1.45 -13.22 5.91
C ASP A 148 1.71 -12.37 4.66
N TYR A 149 1.93 -11.07 4.80
CA TYR A 149 2.10 -10.17 3.67
C TYR A 149 3.31 -9.27 3.85
N VAL A 150 4.05 -9.05 2.77
CA VAL A 150 5.05 -7.99 2.71
C VAL A 150 4.60 -6.95 1.69
N ILE A 151 4.52 -5.69 2.12
CA ILE A 151 4.23 -4.56 1.26
C ILE A 151 5.50 -3.71 1.17
N SER A 152 6.08 -3.63 -0.02
CA SER A 152 7.24 -2.78 -0.29
C SER A 152 6.79 -1.49 -0.97
N THR A 153 7.22 -0.33 -0.48
CA THR A 153 6.86 0.95 -1.08
C THR A 153 8.08 1.80 -1.40
N THR A 154 7.97 2.67 -2.40
CA THR A 154 8.94 3.75 -2.63
C THR A 154 8.24 5.01 -3.13
N PHE A 155 8.71 6.19 -2.75
CA PHE A 155 8.30 7.49 -3.32
C PHE A 155 9.41 8.54 -3.15
N PRO A 156 9.39 9.66 -3.92
CA PRO A 156 10.40 10.71 -3.79
C PRO A 156 10.33 11.40 -2.42
N LYS A 157 11.48 11.54 -1.74
CA LYS A 157 11.54 11.99 -0.33
C LYS A 157 10.88 13.34 -0.07
N ASN A 158 10.94 14.25 -1.04
CA ASN A 158 10.41 15.61 -0.92
C ASN A 158 9.10 15.81 -1.69
N ASN A 159 8.37 14.74 -2.02
CA ASN A 159 7.12 14.81 -2.76
C ASN A 159 5.94 14.35 -1.89
N GLN A 160 5.29 15.32 -1.24
CA GLN A 160 4.15 15.07 -0.34
C GLN A 160 2.95 14.44 -1.08
N GLU A 161 2.68 14.83 -2.33
CA GLU A 161 1.57 14.26 -3.11
C GLU A 161 1.75 12.74 -3.31
N GLU A 162 2.96 12.33 -3.65
CA GLU A 162 3.29 10.92 -3.85
C GLU A 162 3.34 10.14 -2.52
N GLN A 163 3.80 10.78 -1.44
CA GLN A 163 3.70 10.23 -0.09
C GLN A 163 2.24 9.92 0.28
N GLU A 164 1.34 10.90 0.12
CA GLU A 164 -0.09 10.74 0.45
C GLU A 164 -0.75 9.65 -0.41
N LYS A 165 -0.37 9.52 -1.68
CA LYS A 165 -0.85 8.43 -2.56
C LYS A 165 -0.42 7.06 -2.06
N VAL A 166 0.86 6.91 -1.70
CA VAL A 166 1.39 5.64 -1.16
C VAL A 166 0.71 5.29 0.14
N GLU A 167 0.64 6.24 1.09
CA GLU A 167 0.01 6.02 2.39
C GLU A 167 -1.47 5.67 2.26
N THR A 168 -2.20 6.36 1.39
CA THR A 168 -3.63 6.09 1.14
C THR A 168 -3.85 4.70 0.53
N LEU A 169 -2.98 4.26 -0.39
CA LEU A 169 -3.07 2.94 -0.99
C LEU A 169 -2.73 1.85 0.04
N VAL A 170 -1.65 2.01 0.80
CA VAL A 170 -1.25 1.06 1.86
C VAL A 170 -2.33 0.95 2.94
N ASN A 171 -2.86 2.06 3.43
CA ASN A 171 -3.91 2.07 4.45
C ASN A 171 -5.24 1.49 3.97
N SER A 172 -5.41 1.33 2.65
CA SER A 172 -6.57 0.67 2.06
C SER A 172 -6.42 -0.85 1.92
N PHE A 173 -5.24 -1.38 2.22
CA PHE A 173 -4.99 -2.81 2.20
C PHE A 173 -5.80 -3.50 3.30
N TRP A 174 -6.54 -4.52 2.90
CA TRP A 174 -7.41 -5.30 3.77
C TRP A 174 -7.33 -6.78 3.37
N VAL A 175 -7.45 -7.69 4.34
CA VAL A 175 -7.54 -9.13 4.09
C VAL A 175 -8.92 -9.64 4.48
N ASN A 176 -9.57 -10.33 3.55
CA ASN A 176 -10.90 -10.91 3.74
C ASN A 176 -10.82 -12.26 4.48
#